data_AF-A0ABD4SAM5-F1
#
_entry.id   AF-A0ABD4SAM5-F1
#
_cell.length_a   1.000
_cell.length_b   1.000
_cell.length_c   1.000
_cell.angle_alpha   90.00
_cell.angle_beta   90.00
_cell.angle_gamma   90.00
#
_symmetry.space_group_name_H-M   'P 1'
#
loop_
_entity.id
_entity.type
_entity.pdbx_description
1 polymer ?
#
loop_
_entity_poly.entity_id
_entity_poly.type
_entity_poly.pdbx_seq_one_letter_code
_entity_poly.pdbx_strand_id
1 'polypeptide(L)'
;MMFQKRLGNDEIRQRFAKKAGHWQVVYPSIDEIEILKSRATVKCLDCGQETDVDLANFIGRDFLKRGCSNCKMLKAQKEHVAAIEKKTQDLGYEIEDMKMSSSEIRLVVKHLACDHKHLIKRGVLWSRSKSDAYLCPVCLNGNVLEGLWDLREQLLASGITAREISKRCYYSEGVVAQMLRGVGNHLPYTEYEIKKVVKEMLEEVNEGDAKDE
;
A
#
# COMPACT_ATOMS: atom_id res chain seq x y z
N MET A 1 2.89 -33.67 46.70
CA MET A 1 3.74 -32.50 46.42
C MET A 1 4.64 -32.83 45.23
N MET A 2 4.47 -32.20 44.07
CA MET A 2 5.40 -32.39 42.94
C MET A 2 6.70 -31.65 43.24
N PHE A 3 7.78 -32.39 43.48
CA PHE A 3 9.13 -31.83 43.55
C PHE A 3 9.48 -31.21 42.19
N GLN A 4 9.40 -29.89 42.09
CA GLN A 4 9.89 -29.19 40.91
C GLN A 4 11.41 -29.20 40.94
N LYS A 5 12.00 -29.93 39.97
CA LYS A 5 13.45 -30.04 39.78
C LYS A 5 14.01 -28.62 39.58
N ARG A 6 14.69 -28.07 40.59
CA ARG A 6 15.47 -26.84 40.45
C ARG A 6 16.48 -27.09 39.33
N LEU A 7 16.36 -26.35 38.23
CA LEU A 7 17.34 -26.40 37.16
C LEU A 7 18.46 -25.47 37.60
N GLY A 8 19.69 -25.97 37.68
CA GLY A 8 20.83 -25.14 38.07
C GLY A 8 21.07 -24.02 37.07
N ASN A 9 21.70 -22.93 37.52
CA ASN A 9 22.04 -21.77 36.69
C ASN A 9 22.79 -22.16 35.41
N ASP A 10 23.61 -23.23 35.44
CA ASP A 10 24.31 -23.75 34.27
C ASP A 10 23.36 -24.28 33.19
N GLU A 11 22.28 -24.96 33.57
CA GLU A 11 21.29 -25.43 32.60
C GLU A 11 20.51 -24.27 31.99
N ILE A 12 20.24 -23.22 32.77
CA ILE A 12 19.59 -21.99 32.30
C ILE A 12 20.50 -21.28 31.28
N ARG A 13 21.78 -21.08 31.61
CA ARG A 13 22.81 -20.52 30.71
C ARG A 13 22.93 -21.32 29.42
N GLN A 14 22.99 -22.66 29.50
CA GLN A 14 23.04 -23.52 28.31
C GLN A 14 21.80 -23.39 27.43
N ARG A 15 20.60 -23.26 28.03
CA ARG A 15 19.36 -23.09 27.27
C ARG A 15 19.27 -21.71 26.63
N PHE A 16 19.72 -20.66 27.31
CA PHE A 16 19.87 -19.33 26.70
C PHE A 16 20.81 -19.35 25.48
N ALA A 17 21.96 -20.02 25.59
CA ALA A 17 22.90 -20.16 24.47
C ALA A 17 22.30 -20.94 23.27
N LYS A 18 21.36 -21.87 23.54
CA LYS A 18 20.66 -22.64 22.50
C LYS A 18 19.40 -21.94 21.97
N LYS A 19 19.02 -20.79 22.51
CA LYS A 19 17.83 -20.06 22.12
C LYS A 19 18.04 -19.43 20.74
N ALA A 20 17.13 -19.68 19.81
CA ALA A 20 17.19 -19.11 18.47
C ALA A 20 17.04 -17.57 18.52
N GLY A 21 17.90 -16.88 17.76
CA GLY A 21 18.06 -15.43 17.75
C GLY A 21 19.13 -14.95 18.72
N HIS A 22 19.55 -13.69 18.60
CA HIS A 22 20.53 -13.11 19.50
C HIS A 22 19.82 -12.41 20.67
N TRP A 23 20.08 -12.90 21.88
CA TRP A 23 19.39 -12.45 23.09
C TRP A 23 20.37 -12.08 24.19
N GLN A 24 20.08 -10.99 24.89
CA GLN A 24 20.74 -10.57 26.11
C GLN A 24 19.71 -10.54 27.24
N VAL A 25 20.06 -11.10 28.40
CA VAL A 25 19.27 -10.93 29.62
C VAL A 25 19.61 -9.56 30.21
N VAL A 26 18.60 -8.72 30.39
CA VAL A 26 18.75 -7.35 30.92
C VAL A 26 18.57 -7.36 32.43
N TYR A 27 17.52 -8.01 32.93
CA TYR A 27 17.22 -8.08 34.35
C TYR A 27 16.25 -9.24 34.69
N PRO A 28 16.42 -9.97 35.81
CA PRO A 28 17.61 -9.99 36.65
C PRO A 28 18.80 -10.59 35.88
N SER A 29 20.02 -10.41 36.38
CA SER A 29 21.19 -11.02 35.73
C SER A 29 21.03 -12.54 35.67
N ILE A 30 21.65 -13.19 34.69
CA ILE A 30 21.46 -14.65 34.49
C ILE A 30 21.88 -15.48 35.71
N ASP A 31 22.74 -14.91 36.56
CA ASP A 31 23.29 -15.55 37.76
C ASP A 31 22.36 -15.46 38.96
N GLU A 32 21.44 -14.49 38.93
CA GLU A 32 20.38 -14.29 39.93
C GLU A 32 19.12 -15.12 39.61
N ILE A 33 19.09 -15.82 38.48
CA ILE A 33 17.95 -16.65 38.08
C ILE A 33 18.07 -18.05 38.68
N GLU A 34 17.40 -18.27 39.81
CA GLU A 34 17.46 -19.56 40.51
C GLU A 34 16.43 -20.61 40.01
N ILE A 35 15.36 -20.17 39.33
CA ILE A 35 14.25 -21.04 38.88
C ILE A 35 13.70 -20.62 37.50
N LEU A 36 13.28 -21.60 36.69
CA LEU A 36 12.64 -21.34 35.38
C LEU A 36 11.27 -20.65 35.47
N LYS A 37 10.62 -20.63 36.64
CA LYS A 37 9.34 -19.91 36.81
C LYS A 37 9.52 -18.40 36.98
N SER A 38 10.76 -17.90 36.98
CA SER A 38 11.03 -16.47 37.09
C SER A 38 10.75 -15.75 35.78
N ARG A 39 10.41 -14.46 35.90
CA ARG A 39 10.35 -13.54 34.77
C ARG A 39 11.72 -12.89 34.58
N ALA A 40 12.07 -12.62 33.33
CA ALA A 40 13.25 -11.84 32.99
C ALA A 40 12.91 -10.86 31.86
N THR A 41 13.48 -9.68 31.92
CA THR A 41 13.56 -8.75 30.80
C THR A 41 14.70 -9.20 29.90
N VAL A 42 14.40 -9.45 28.64
CA VAL A 42 15.38 -9.84 27.62
C VAL A 42 15.34 -8.86 26.46
N LYS A 43 16.52 -8.60 25.89
CA LYS A 43 16.70 -7.76 24.71
C LYS A 43 17.09 -8.62 23.52
N CYS A 44 16.38 -8.47 22.42
CA CYS A 44 16.82 -9.03 21.14
C CYS A 44 17.90 -8.12 20.55
N LEU A 45 19.09 -8.65 20.32
CA LEU A 45 20.22 -7.87 19.78
C LEU A 45 20.07 -7.59 18.27
N ASP A 46 19.21 -8.35 17.58
CA ASP A 46 18.96 -8.15 16.14
C ASP A 46 18.04 -6.95 15.87
N CYS A 47 16.99 -6.77 16.67
CA CYS A 47 16.01 -5.69 16.47
C CYS A 47 15.93 -4.68 17.62
N GLY A 48 16.72 -4.85 18.67
CA GLY A 48 16.74 -3.97 19.85
C GLY A 48 15.53 -4.10 20.77
N GLN A 49 14.52 -4.92 20.44
CA GLN A 49 13.30 -5.04 21.22
C GLN A 49 13.58 -5.63 22.60
N GLU A 50 13.12 -4.93 23.63
CA GLU A 50 13.09 -5.41 25.01
C GLU A 50 11.70 -5.97 25.34
N THR A 51 11.65 -7.10 26.03
CA THR A 51 10.40 -7.76 26.40
C THR A 51 10.55 -8.54 27.70
N ASP A 52 9.50 -8.50 28.51
CA ASP A 52 9.41 -9.32 29.72
C ASP A 52 8.89 -10.70 29.36
N VAL A 53 9.71 -11.71 29.64
CA VAL A 53 9.42 -13.09 29.30
C VAL A 53 9.31 -13.95 30.55
N ASP A 54 8.42 -14.92 30.51
CA ASP A 54 8.45 -16.07 31.42
C ASP A 54 9.52 -17.04 30.92
N LEU A 55 10.53 -17.31 31.74
CA LEU A 55 11.67 -18.15 31.36
C LEU A 55 11.26 -19.58 31.00
N ALA A 56 10.22 -20.13 31.64
CA ALA A 56 9.72 -21.45 31.31
C ALA A 56 9.21 -21.52 29.86
N ASN A 57 8.57 -20.46 29.39
CA ASN A 57 8.04 -20.33 28.04
C ASN A 57 9.05 -19.73 27.05
N PHE A 58 10.15 -19.17 27.54
CA PHE A 58 11.18 -18.54 26.69
C PHE A 58 12.33 -19.50 26.38
N ILE A 59 12.88 -20.17 27.39
CA ILE A 59 13.98 -21.13 27.30
C ILE A 59 13.57 -22.57 27.66
N GLY A 60 12.26 -22.84 27.73
CA GLY A 60 11.73 -24.20 27.74
C GLY A 60 12.15 -24.96 26.49
N ARG A 61 12.30 -26.29 26.60
CA ARG A 61 12.83 -27.13 25.51
C ARG A 61 12.06 -26.95 24.19
N ASP A 62 10.74 -26.81 24.26
CA ASP A 62 9.87 -26.63 23.09
C ASP A 62 9.95 -25.22 22.46
N PHE A 63 10.54 -24.26 23.18
CA PHE A 63 10.59 -22.85 22.81
C PHE A 63 11.99 -22.40 22.36
N LEU A 64 13.01 -23.23 22.54
CA LEU A 64 14.38 -22.93 22.11
C LEU A 64 14.49 -22.60 20.62
N LYS A 65 13.68 -23.25 19.78
CA LYS A 65 13.68 -23.04 18.32
C LYS A 65 12.95 -21.75 17.89
N ARG A 66 12.19 -21.10 18.78
CA ARG A 66 11.43 -19.89 18.43
C ARG A 66 12.36 -18.68 18.47
N GLY A 67 12.44 -17.93 17.38
CA GLY A 67 13.19 -16.67 17.32
C GLY A 67 12.46 -15.48 17.95
N CYS A 68 12.98 -14.28 17.73
CA CYS A 68 12.29 -13.05 18.13
C CYS A 68 11.04 -12.82 17.26
N SER A 69 9.88 -12.69 17.89
CA SER A 69 8.61 -12.41 17.22
C SER A 69 8.65 -11.07 16.49
N ASN A 70 9.26 -10.04 17.09
CA ASN A 70 9.39 -8.72 16.47
C ASN A 70 10.27 -8.79 15.21
N CYS A 71 11.39 -9.52 15.23
CA CYS A 71 12.20 -9.74 14.03
C CYS A 71 11.39 -10.40 12.91
N LYS A 72 10.59 -11.41 13.23
CA LYS A 72 9.71 -12.07 12.27
C LYS A 72 8.67 -11.11 11.68
N MET A 73 8.07 -10.26 12.52
CA MET A 73 7.12 -9.24 12.08
C MET A 73 7.78 -8.19 11.18
N LEU A 74 8.93 -7.65 11.58
CA LEU A 74 9.67 -6.68 10.78
C LEU A 74 10.09 -7.26 9.42
N LYS A 75 10.52 -8.53 9.39
CA LYS A 75 10.84 -9.22 8.13
C LYS A 75 9.60 -9.34 7.24
N ALA A 76 8.48 -9.79 7.78
CA ALA A 76 7.23 -9.90 7.02
C ALA A 76 6.74 -8.52 6.52
N GLN A 77 6.91 -7.47 7.31
CA GLN A 77 6.58 -6.11 6.92
C GLN A 77 7.47 -5.62 5.77
N LYS A 78 8.79 -5.86 5.83
CA LYS A 78 9.72 -5.54 4.74
C LYS A 78 9.37 -6.28 3.45
N GLU A 79 9.07 -7.57 3.54
CA GLU A 79 8.64 -8.37 2.39
C GLU A 79 7.32 -7.83 1.78
N HIS A 80 6.39 -7.42 2.64
CA HIS A 80 5.13 -6.84 2.20
C HIS A 80 5.32 -5.46 1.52
N VAL A 81 6.18 -4.60 2.06
CA VAL A 81 6.56 -3.32 1.42
C VAL A 81 7.20 -3.56 0.06
N ALA A 82 8.18 -4.46 -0.02
CA ALA A 82 8.83 -4.80 -1.29
C ALA A 82 7.84 -5.35 -2.33
N ALA A 83 6.85 -6.13 -1.90
CA ALA A 83 5.79 -6.61 -2.79
C ALA A 83 4.88 -5.47 -3.29
N ILE A 84 4.58 -4.48 -2.46
CA ILE A 84 3.83 -3.27 -2.86
C ILE A 84 4.63 -2.46 -3.88
N GLU A 85 5.90 -2.18 -3.58
CA GLU A 85 6.80 -1.42 -4.46
C GLU A 85 6.90 -2.09 -5.83
N LYS A 86 7.21 -3.39 -5.86
CA LYS A 86 7.30 -4.17 -7.10
C LYS A 86 6.00 -4.10 -7.90
N LYS A 87 4.85 -4.32 -7.26
CA LYS A 87 3.56 -4.29 -7.95
C LYS A 87 3.23 -2.89 -8.50
N THR A 88 3.60 -1.85 -7.77
CA THR A 88 3.38 -0.46 -8.18
C THR A 88 4.24 -0.12 -9.40
N GLN A 89 5.50 -0.55 -9.41
CA GLN A 89 6.39 -0.45 -10.57
C GLN A 89 5.89 -1.26 -11.77
N ASP A 90 5.46 -2.51 -11.57
CA ASP A 90 4.89 -3.36 -12.63
C ASP A 90 3.66 -2.72 -13.29
N LEU A 91 2.94 -1.87 -12.57
CA LEU A 91 1.79 -1.10 -13.06
C LEU A 91 2.17 0.25 -13.71
N GLY A 92 3.46 0.58 -13.78
CA GLY A 92 3.96 1.81 -14.40
C GLY A 92 3.94 3.03 -13.48
N TYR A 93 4.03 2.84 -12.16
CA TYR A 93 4.04 3.93 -11.19
C TYR A 93 5.32 3.97 -10.35
N GLU A 94 5.70 5.18 -9.95
CA GLU A 94 6.73 5.47 -8.95
C GLU A 94 6.06 5.88 -7.63
N ILE A 95 6.59 5.44 -6.49
CA ILE A 95 6.05 5.79 -5.17
C ILE A 95 6.81 7.01 -4.63
N GLU A 96 6.09 8.09 -4.34
CA GLU A 96 6.67 9.30 -3.73
C GLU A 96 6.52 9.31 -2.20
N ASP A 97 5.38 8.82 -1.69
CA ASP A 97 5.12 8.70 -0.25
C ASP A 97 4.34 7.42 0.04
N MET A 98 4.70 6.74 1.13
CA MET A 98 4.04 5.54 1.61
C MET A 98 3.71 5.68 3.09
N LYS A 99 2.41 5.64 3.40
CA LYS A 99 1.90 5.59 4.78
C LYS A 99 1.19 4.27 5.02
N MET A 100 1.70 3.51 5.99
CA MET A 100 1.13 2.24 6.41
C MET A 100 0.59 2.36 7.84
N SER A 101 -0.67 2.00 8.02
CA SER A 101 -1.27 1.71 9.32
C SER A 101 -1.68 0.24 9.39
N SER A 102 -2.17 -0.20 10.56
CA SER A 102 -2.71 -1.56 10.73
C SER A 102 -3.90 -1.86 9.81
N SER A 103 -4.67 -0.84 9.43
CA SER A 103 -5.90 -0.98 8.64
C SER A 103 -5.79 -0.45 7.20
N GLU A 104 -4.87 0.48 6.92
CA GLU A 104 -4.83 1.20 5.64
C GLU A 104 -3.40 1.34 5.11
N ILE A 105 -3.26 1.22 3.79
CA ILE A 105 -2.05 1.62 3.07
C ILE A 105 -2.46 2.74 2.12
N ARG A 106 -1.78 3.88 2.25
CA ARG A 106 -1.92 5.05 1.40
C ARG A 106 -0.62 5.27 0.66
N LEU A 107 -0.69 5.24 -0.66
CA LEU A 107 0.45 5.51 -1.54
C LEU A 107 0.18 6.78 -2.31
N VAL A 108 1.08 7.75 -2.23
CA VAL A 108 1.16 8.82 -3.23
C VAL A 108 2.06 8.30 -4.33
N VAL A 109 1.48 8.15 -5.52
CA VAL A 109 2.20 7.61 -6.68
C VAL A 109 2.20 8.60 -7.81
N LYS A 110 3.24 8.50 -8.63
CA LYS A 110 3.43 9.22 -9.87
C LYS A 110 3.39 8.23 -11.03
N HIS A 111 2.53 8.45 -12.00
CA HIS A 111 2.46 7.57 -13.17
C HIS A 111 3.60 7.90 -14.13
N LEU A 112 4.42 6.90 -14.48
CA LEU A 112 5.64 7.11 -15.26
C LEU A 112 5.39 7.59 -16.69
N ALA A 113 4.26 7.22 -17.31
CA ALA A 113 4.01 7.59 -18.69
C ALA A 113 3.43 9.00 -18.86
N CYS A 114 2.77 9.55 -17.85
CA CYS A 114 2.06 10.84 -17.97
C CYS A 114 2.36 11.82 -16.83
N ASP A 115 3.36 11.51 -16.01
CA ASP A 115 3.82 12.30 -14.85
C ASP A 115 2.78 12.59 -13.75
N HIS A 116 1.54 12.11 -13.91
CA HIS A 116 0.43 12.48 -13.06
C HIS A 116 0.51 11.84 -11.67
N LYS A 117 0.33 12.67 -10.64
CA LYS A 117 0.41 12.28 -9.23
C LYS A 117 -0.97 12.11 -8.61
N HIS A 118 -1.17 11.03 -7.87
CA HIS A 118 -2.44 10.80 -7.16
C HIS A 118 -2.30 9.78 -6.03
N LEU A 119 -3.34 9.72 -5.19
CA LEU A 119 -3.40 8.86 -4.02
C LEU A 119 -4.07 7.51 -4.36
N ILE A 120 -3.39 6.40 -4.09
CA ILE A 120 -3.97 5.05 -4.14
C ILE A 120 -4.21 4.52 -2.73
N LYS A 121 -5.43 3.99 -2.50
CA LYS A 121 -5.81 3.29 -1.28
C LYS A 121 -5.75 1.77 -1.49
N ARG A 122 -5.26 1.05 -0.47
CA ARG A 122 -4.99 -0.40 -0.44
C ARG A 122 -5.97 -1.29 -1.23
N GLY A 123 -7.28 -1.10 -1.08
CA GLY A 123 -8.27 -1.98 -1.74
C GLY A 123 -8.17 -2.03 -3.27
N VAL A 124 -7.70 -0.94 -3.89
CA VAL A 124 -7.74 -0.79 -5.35
C VAL A 124 -6.45 -1.31 -6.02
N LEU A 125 -5.33 -1.32 -5.31
CA LEU A 125 -4.04 -1.85 -5.79
C LEU A 125 -4.02 -3.39 -5.89
N TRP A 126 -4.91 -4.06 -5.15
CA TRP A 126 -4.94 -5.52 -5.00
C TRP A 126 -6.20 -6.17 -5.57
N SER A 127 -6.96 -5.47 -6.42
CA SER A 127 -8.04 -6.08 -7.17
C SER A 127 -7.51 -7.32 -7.93
N ARG A 128 -8.25 -8.43 -7.85
CA ARG A 128 -7.80 -9.75 -8.33
C ARG A 128 -7.93 -9.92 -9.84
N SER A 129 -8.68 -9.06 -10.52
CA SER A 129 -8.87 -9.17 -11.96
C SER A 129 -7.85 -8.30 -12.69
N LYS A 130 -7.25 -8.82 -13.78
CA LYS A 130 -6.40 -8.03 -14.68
C LYS A 130 -7.15 -6.83 -15.30
N SER A 131 -8.48 -6.92 -15.38
CA SER A 131 -9.37 -5.85 -15.84
C SER A 131 -9.59 -4.73 -14.81
N ASP A 132 -9.32 -4.98 -13.53
CA ASP A 132 -9.45 -3.99 -12.45
C ASP A 132 -8.10 -3.43 -12.00
N ALA A 133 -7.03 -3.66 -12.77
CA ALA A 133 -5.73 -3.05 -12.49
C ALA A 133 -5.89 -1.54 -12.33
N TYR A 134 -5.28 -0.96 -11.30
CA TYR A 134 -5.42 0.47 -11.03
C TYR A 134 -4.90 1.27 -12.22
N LEU A 135 -5.81 1.84 -13.00
CA LEU A 135 -5.52 2.67 -14.16
C LEU A 135 -5.28 4.11 -13.72
N CYS A 136 -4.32 4.78 -14.33
CA CYS A 136 -4.04 6.17 -14.01
C CYS A 136 -5.31 6.98 -14.31
N PRO A 137 -5.83 7.77 -13.36
CA PRO A 137 -7.07 8.52 -13.57
C PRO A 137 -6.95 9.58 -14.65
N VAL A 138 -5.74 9.82 -15.19
CA VAL A 138 -5.46 10.76 -16.28
C VAL A 138 -5.11 10.06 -17.58
N CYS A 139 -4.19 9.10 -17.66
CA CYS A 139 -3.85 8.48 -18.97
C CYS A 139 -4.36 7.05 -19.15
N LEU A 140 -4.93 6.46 -18.11
CA LEU A 140 -5.44 5.09 -18.10
C LEU A 140 -4.44 4.06 -18.66
N ASN A 141 -3.16 4.35 -18.48
CA ASN A 141 -2.02 3.55 -18.89
C ASN A 141 -2.03 3.22 -20.39
N GLY A 142 -2.37 4.20 -21.23
CA GLY A 142 -2.33 4.05 -22.69
C GLY A 142 -3.57 3.37 -23.30
N ASN A 143 -4.60 3.08 -22.50
CA ASN A 143 -5.88 2.58 -23.01
C ASN A 143 -6.78 3.71 -23.57
N VAL A 144 -6.20 4.84 -23.99
CA VAL A 144 -6.96 6.02 -24.44
C VAL A 144 -6.83 6.14 -25.96
N LEU A 145 -7.97 6.30 -26.65
CA LEU A 145 -7.99 6.67 -28.07
C LEU A 145 -7.40 8.07 -28.26
N GLU A 146 -6.37 8.20 -29.11
CA GLU A 146 -5.57 9.43 -29.33
C GLU A 146 -6.43 10.69 -29.51
N GLY A 147 -7.53 10.62 -30.25
CA GLY A 147 -8.34 11.79 -30.59
C GLY A 147 -9.14 12.42 -29.43
N LEU A 148 -9.12 11.84 -28.22
CA LEU A 148 -9.75 12.40 -27.01
C LEU A 148 -8.71 12.88 -25.98
N TRP A 149 -7.43 12.57 -26.20
CA TRP A 149 -6.33 13.01 -25.34
C TRP A 149 -6.20 14.53 -25.33
N ASP A 150 -6.27 15.15 -26.51
CA ASP A 150 -6.05 16.58 -26.73
C ASP A 150 -7.03 17.49 -25.95
N LEU A 151 -8.22 16.97 -25.64
CA LEU A 151 -9.28 17.72 -24.97
C LEU A 151 -9.34 17.45 -23.46
N ARG A 152 -8.67 16.40 -22.98
CA ARG A 152 -8.79 15.95 -21.59
C ARG A 152 -8.09 16.89 -20.60
N GLU A 153 -6.91 17.36 -20.92
CA GLU A 153 -6.20 18.34 -20.09
C GLU A 153 -7.00 19.64 -19.98
N GLN A 154 -7.60 20.08 -21.08
CA GLN A 154 -8.45 21.27 -21.14
C GLN A 154 -9.74 21.08 -20.32
N LEU A 155 -10.37 19.90 -20.39
CA LEU A 155 -11.55 19.56 -19.58
C LEU A 155 -11.24 19.58 -18.07
N LEU A 156 -10.10 19.01 -17.66
CA LEU A 156 -9.67 19.01 -16.26
C LEU A 156 -9.36 20.43 -15.76
N ALA A 157 -8.66 21.23 -16.58
CA ALA A 157 -8.36 22.62 -16.26
C ALA A 157 -9.63 23.47 -16.13
N SER A 158 -10.62 23.22 -16.99
CA SER A 158 -11.91 23.94 -17.02
C SER A 158 -12.92 23.43 -15.99
N GLY A 159 -12.60 22.37 -15.24
CA GLY A 159 -13.52 21.77 -14.27
C GLY A 159 -14.75 21.07 -14.86
N ILE A 160 -14.82 20.90 -16.18
CA ILE A 160 -15.97 20.30 -16.87
C ILE A 160 -16.01 18.79 -16.60
N THR A 161 -17.17 18.32 -16.14
CA THR A 161 -17.39 16.93 -15.75
C THR A 161 -18.11 16.10 -16.82
N ALA A 162 -17.91 14.78 -16.80
CA ALA A 162 -18.64 13.84 -17.67
C ALA A 162 -20.17 13.95 -17.53
N ARG A 163 -20.64 14.31 -16.33
CA ARG A 163 -22.07 14.52 -16.03
C ARG A 163 -22.64 15.76 -16.72
N GLU A 164 -21.85 16.82 -16.87
CA GLU A 164 -22.29 18.04 -17.57
C GLU A 164 -22.33 17.81 -19.08
N ILE A 165 -21.32 17.12 -19.60
CA ILE A 165 -21.28 16.68 -21.00
C ILE A 165 -22.47 15.77 -21.30
N SER A 166 -22.76 14.80 -20.43
CA SER A 166 -23.89 13.86 -20.62
C SER A 166 -25.25 14.56 -20.68
N LYS A 167 -25.43 15.65 -19.92
CA LYS A 167 -26.65 16.47 -19.98
C LYS A 167 -26.83 17.18 -21.33
N ARG A 168 -25.73 17.50 -22.02
CA ARG A 168 -25.75 18.22 -23.31
C ARG A 168 -25.78 17.29 -24.52
N CYS A 169 -25.12 16.14 -24.46
CA CYS A 169 -25.05 15.20 -25.57
C CYS A 169 -26.12 14.08 -25.52
N TYR A 170 -27.00 14.06 -24.51
CA TYR A 170 -28.07 13.08 -24.31
C TYR A 170 -27.61 11.60 -24.20
N TYR A 171 -26.31 11.36 -24.03
CA TYR A 171 -25.76 10.05 -23.71
C TYR A 171 -25.75 9.83 -22.20
N SER A 172 -25.70 8.56 -21.76
CA SER A 172 -25.55 8.26 -20.34
C SER A 172 -24.19 8.74 -19.83
N GLU A 173 -24.14 9.18 -18.57
CA GLU A 173 -22.89 9.57 -17.91
C GLU A 173 -21.83 8.48 -17.99
N GLY A 174 -22.24 7.20 -17.90
CA GLY A 174 -21.35 6.05 -18.05
C GLY A 174 -20.73 5.94 -19.45
N VAL A 175 -21.51 6.16 -20.51
CA VAL A 175 -21.00 6.15 -21.90
C VAL A 175 -20.04 7.31 -22.12
N VAL A 176 -20.41 8.51 -21.69
CA VAL A 176 -19.54 9.70 -21.78
C VAL A 176 -18.24 9.49 -21.00
N ALA A 177 -18.32 8.97 -19.77
CA ALA A 177 -17.15 8.68 -18.96
C ALA A 177 -16.27 7.61 -19.59
N GLN A 178 -16.84 6.52 -20.14
CA GLN A 178 -16.07 5.49 -20.84
C GLN A 178 -15.38 6.05 -22.09
N MET A 179 -16.08 6.88 -22.85
CA MET A 179 -15.55 7.48 -24.06
C MET A 179 -14.43 8.48 -23.76
N LEU A 180 -14.61 9.40 -22.80
CA LEU A 180 -13.55 10.32 -22.35
C LEU A 180 -12.32 9.58 -21.78
N ARG A 181 -12.54 8.36 -21.30
CA ARG A 181 -11.49 7.44 -20.84
C ARG A 181 -10.86 6.64 -22.00
N GLY A 182 -11.37 6.77 -23.22
CA GLY A 182 -10.96 5.97 -24.39
C GLY A 182 -11.20 4.46 -24.22
N VAL A 183 -12.05 4.08 -23.27
CA VAL A 183 -12.38 2.69 -22.98
C VAL A 183 -13.66 2.32 -23.73
N GLY A 184 -13.56 1.31 -24.60
CA GLY A 184 -14.72 0.72 -25.30
C GLY A 184 -14.72 0.99 -26.81
N ASN A 185 -15.25 0.03 -27.57
CA ASN A 185 -15.52 0.17 -29.01
C ASN A 185 -16.81 0.98 -29.19
N HIS A 186 -16.72 2.29 -29.11
CA HIS A 186 -17.85 3.18 -29.38
C HIS A 186 -18.04 3.35 -30.89
N LEU A 187 -19.29 3.55 -31.32
CA LEU A 187 -19.57 3.85 -32.72
C LEU A 187 -18.96 5.22 -33.08
N PRO A 188 -18.37 5.38 -34.28
CA PRO A 188 -17.74 6.64 -34.71
C PRO A 188 -18.65 7.87 -34.58
N TYR A 189 -19.96 7.67 -34.72
CA TYR A 189 -20.98 8.72 -34.56
C TYR A 189 -21.09 9.23 -33.12
N THR A 190 -21.07 8.32 -32.14
CA THR A 190 -21.09 8.66 -30.71
C THR A 190 -19.83 9.45 -30.32
N GLU A 191 -18.69 9.08 -30.89
CA GLU A 191 -17.43 9.78 -30.69
C GLU A 191 -17.46 11.22 -31.18
N TYR A 192 -18.01 11.44 -32.37
CA TYR A 192 -18.14 12.75 -32.98
C TYR A 192 -19.03 13.69 -32.16
N GLU A 193 -20.21 13.22 -31.73
CA GLU A 193 -21.16 14.07 -30.99
C GLU A 193 -20.63 14.50 -29.62
N ILE A 194 -20.03 13.59 -28.87
CA ILE A 194 -19.45 13.92 -27.56
C ILE A 194 -18.25 14.86 -27.72
N LYS A 195 -17.38 14.66 -28.74
CA LYS A 195 -16.28 15.59 -29.03
C LYS A 195 -16.76 16.99 -29.38
N LYS A 196 -17.84 17.09 -30.16
CA LYS A 196 -18.44 18.37 -30.54
C LYS A 196 -18.90 19.13 -29.29
N VAL A 197 -19.66 18.49 -28.42
CA VAL A 197 -20.14 19.08 -27.15
C VAL A 197 -18.98 19.50 -26.24
N VAL A 198 -17.94 18.67 -26.14
CA VAL A 198 -16.75 19.01 -25.34
C VAL A 198 -16.08 20.28 -25.86
N LYS A 199 -15.90 20.42 -27.18
CA LYS A 199 -15.29 21.61 -27.77
C LYS A 199 -16.14 22.87 -27.53
N GLU A 200 -17.45 22.78 -27.74
CA GLU A 200 -18.38 23.89 -27.48
C GLU A 200 -18.31 24.33 -26.01
N MET A 201 -18.28 23.39 -25.08
CA MET A 201 -18.17 23.72 -23.64
C MET A 201 -16.82 24.36 -23.29
N LEU A 202 -15.73 23.94 -23.90
CA LEU A 202 -14.41 24.53 -23.67
C LEU A 202 -14.31 25.94 -24.26
N GLU A 203 -14.91 26.17 -25.43
CA GLU A 203 -15.02 27.50 -26.04
C GLU A 203 -15.84 28.45 -25.14
N GLU A 204 -16.96 28.00 -24.58
CA GLU A 204 -17.77 28.79 -23.65
C GLU A 204 -17.02 29.20 -22.37
N VAL A 205 -16.18 28.30 -21.81
CA VAL A 205 -15.36 28.62 -20.63
C VAL A 205 -14.30 29.66 -20.98
N ASN A 206 -13.59 29.46 -22.09
CA ASN A 206 -12.55 30.40 -22.55
C ASN A 206 -13.12 31.80 -22.90
N GLU A 207 -14.33 31.87 -23.45
CA GLU A 207 -15.02 33.14 -23.73
C GLU A 207 -15.59 33.83 -22.48
N GLY A 208 -15.87 33.08 -21.43
CA GLY A 208 -16.27 33.60 -20.12
C GLY A 208 -15.10 34.28 -19.42
N ASP A 209 -13.95 33.59 -19.35
CA ASP A 209 -12.74 34.11 -18.71
C ASP A 209 -12.20 35.37 -19.42
N ALA A 210 -12.34 35.46 -20.75
CA ALA A 210 -11.90 36.63 -21.53
C ALA A 210 -12.79 37.88 -21.37
N LYS A 211 -13.95 37.78 -20.71
CA LYS A 211 -14.85 38.91 -20.43
C LYS A 211 -14.70 39.47 -19.02
N ASP A 212 -14.00 38.75 -18.16
CA ASP A 212 -13.76 39.11 -16.76
C ASP A 212 -12.33 39.66 -16.51
N GLU A 213 -11.51 39.82 -17.57
CA GLU A 213 -10.25 40.59 -17.60
C GLU A 213 -10.46 42.03 -18.13
#